data_AF-A0A1M5C0J0-F1
#
_entry.id   AF-A0A1M5C0J0-F1
#
_cell.length_a   1.000
_cell.length_b   1.000
_cell.length_c   1.000
_cell.angle_alpha   90.00
_cell.angle_beta   90.00
_cell.angle_gamma   90.00
#
_symmetry.space_group_name_H-M   'P 1'
#
loop_
_entity.id
_entity.type
_entity.pdbx_description
1 polymer ?
#
loop_
_entity_poly.entity_id
_entity_poly.type
_entity_poly.pdbx_seq_one_letter_code
_entity_poly.pdbx_strand_id
1 'polypeptide(L)'
;MEKVKEFILKFLNKESECWNRLHSNELDAFNQEVREFRSMAIEGVEKGLGISERTDFGIFTRTEKEIADNPITYKPRHLYKLSAYKNEIYGDIWVAYVSSTTTDSDPKAYTIFEAFMISEIEDELRIIGTMIKYKNRSTMKVEGWKASVYNPSDLDIKKLGEFIETERYLEPGNRDGFSLDEYLKDK
;
A
#
# COMPACT_ATOMS: atom_id res chain seq x y z
N MET A 1 -8.35 16.67 1.45
CA MET A 1 -7.39 15.56 1.66
C MET A 1 -7.57 14.78 2.97
N GLU A 2 -7.93 15.40 4.11
CA GLU A 2 -7.91 14.71 5.42
C GLU A 2 -8.71 13.39 5.49
N LYS A 3 -9.95 13.33 4.95
CA LYS A 3 -10.75 12.09 4.87
C LYS A 3 -9.99 10.94 4.20
N VAL A 4 -9.23 11.25 3.13
CA VAL A 4 -8.44 10.29 2.36
C VAL A 4 -7.21 9.83 3.15
N LYS A 5 -6.56 10.77 3.85
CA LYS A 5 -5.44 10.49 4.75
C LYS A 5 -5.85 9.57 5.90
N GLU A 6 -6.97 9.86 6.56
CA GLU A 6 -7.52 8.99 7.61
C GLU A 6 -7.84 7.59 7.07
N PHE A 7 -8.46 7.51 5.89
CA PHE A 7 -8.74 6.25 5.21
C PHE A 7 -7.47 5.44 4.93
N ILE A 8 -6.46 6.04 4.31
CA ILE A 8 -5.23 5.29 3.99
C ILE A 8 -4.46 4.89 5.24
N LEU A 9 -4.42 5.72 6.28
CA LEU A 9 -3.78 5.35 7.55
C LEU A 9 -4.51 4.17 8.22
N LYS A 10 -5.85 4.15 8.18
CA LYS A 10 -6.65 3.01 8.64
C LYS A 10 -6.35 1.75 7.82
N PHE A 11 -6.26 1.88 6.50
CA PHE A 11 -5.92 0.78 5.59
C PHE A 11 -4.54 0.18 5.91
N LEU A 12 -3.52 1.03 6.06
CA LEU A 12 -2.15 0.60 6.39
C LEU A 12 -2.05 -0.01 7.79
N ASN A 13 -2.84 0.47 8.74
CA ASN A 13 -2.93 -0.15 10.06
C ASN A 13 -3.52 -1.56 9.98
N LYS A 14 -4.63 -1.72 9.25
CA LYS A 14 -5.26 -3.02 9.04
C LYS A 14 -4.34 -4.02 8.30
N GLU A 15 -3.55 -3.54 7.34
CA GLU A 15 -2.51 -4.35 6.70
C GLU A 15 -1.51 -4.90 7.73
N SER A 16 -1.00 -4.05 8.63
CA SER A 16 -0.05 -4.47 9.66
C SER A 16 -0.66 -5.45 10.67
N GLU A 17 -1.95 -5.28 11.02
CA GLU A 17 -2.70 -6.23 11.86
C GLU A 17 -2.75 -7.62 11.21
N CYS A 18 -3.02 -7.70 9.90
CA CYS A 18 -3.01 -8.96 9.16
C CYS A 18 -1.64 -9.66 9.25
N TRP A 19 -0.55 -8.90 9.01
CA TRP A 19 0.80 -9.44 9.10
C TRP A 19 1.17 -9.89 10.52
N ASN A 20 0.73 -9.17 11.55
CA ASN A 20 0.94 -9.56 12.94
C ASN A 20 0.18 -10.84 13.30
N ARG A 21 -1.08 -10.98 12.85
CA ARG A 21 -1.87 -12.22 13.07
C ARG A 21 -1.35 -13.42 12.31
N LEU A 22 -0.66 -13.23 11.18
CA LEU A 22 0.01 -14.33 10.49
C LEU A 22 1.01 -15.06 11.41
N HIS A 23 1.54 -14.37 12.43
CA HIS A 23 2.50 -14.91 13.38
C HIS A 23 1.92 -15.34 14.73
N SER A 24 0.59 -15.27 14.93
CA SER A 24 -0.05 -15.71 16.18
C SER A 24 -0.49 -17.18 16.16
N ASN A 25 -0.41 -17.87 15.01
CA ASN A 25 -1.00 -19.19 14.77
C ASN A 25 -2.52 -19.28 14.98
N GLU A 26 -3.24 -18.15 14.96
CA GLU A 26 -4.70 -18.12 15.07
C GLU A 26 -5.36 -17.97 13.70
N LEU A 27 -5.67 -19.10 13.03
CA LEU A 27 -6.08 -19.09 11.62
C LEU A 27 -7.38 -18.33 11.37
N ASP A 28 -8.39 -18.55 12.21
CA ASP A 28 -9.69 -17.88 12.07
C ASP A 28 -9.57 -16.37 12.29
N ALA A 29 -8.79 -15.97 13.29
CA ALA A 29 -8.52 -14.55 13.57
C ALA A 29 -7.76 -13.90 12.41
N PHE A 30 -6.74 -14.57 11.86
CA PHE A 30 -6.02 -14.11 10.69
C PHE A 30 -6.96 -13.94 9.48
N ASN A 31 -7.74 -14.97 9.14
CA ASN A 31 -8.65 -14.92 7.99
C ASN A 31 -9.72 -13.83 8.15
N GLN A 32 -10.21 -13.59 9.37
CA GLN A 32 -11.13 -12.49 9.65
C GLN A 32 -10.51 -11.12 9.35
N GLU A 33 -9.28 -10.86 9.81
CA GLU A 33 -8.59 -9.60 9.47
C GLU A 33 -8.36 -9.45 7.97
N VAL A 34 -8.02 -10.54 7.28
CA VAL A 34 -7.82 -10.49 5.83
C VAL A 34 -9.10 -10.12 5.10
N ARG A 35 -10.27 -10.61 5.52
CA ARG A 35 -11.56 -10.20 4.93
C ARG A 35 -11.84 -8.72 5.15
N GLU A 36 -11.61 -8.23 6.36
CA GLU A 36 -11.78 -6.81 6.69
C GLU A 36 -10.84 -5.93 5.87
N PHE A 37 -9.57 -6.31 5.77
CA PHE A 37 -8.57 -5.64 4.95
C PHE A 37 -8.97 -5.59 3.47
N ARG A 38 -9.34 -6.74 2.91
CA ARG A 38 -9.73 -6.86 1.49
C ARG A 38 -11.02 -6.11 1.18
N SER A 39 -11.93 -5.97 2.15
CA SER A 39 -13.15 -5.17 1.98
C SER A 39 -12.88 -3.68 1.73
N MET A 40 -11.70 -3.17 2.08
CA MET A 40 -11.32 -1.78 1.82
C MET A 40 -10.93 -1.51 0.37
N ALA A 41 -10.87 -2.55 -0.47
CA ALA A 41 -10.58 -2.48 -1.89
C ALA A 41 -11.76 -2.98 -2.72
N ILE A 42 -11.83 -2.55 -3.97
CA ILE A 42 -12.83 -3.06 -4.92
C ILE A 42 -12.51 -4.48 -5.39
N GLU A 43 -13.53 -5.17 -5.91
CA GLU A 43 -13.37 -6.50 -6.48
C GLU A 43 -12.37 -6.52 -7.66
N GLY A 44 -11.46 -7.48 -7.63
CA GLY A 44 -10.31 -7.60 -8.52
C GLY A 44 -9.04 -7.06 -7.86
N VAL A 45 -9.11 -5.88 -7.25
CA VAL A 45 -7.95 -5.21 -6.62
C VAL A 45 -7.58 -5.84 -5.29
N GLU A 46 -8.57 -6.32 -4.54
CA GLU A 46 -8.39 -6.92 -3.23
C GLU A 46 -7.56 -8.23 -3.26
N LYS A 47 -7.49 -8.91 -4.40
CA LYS A 47 -6.58 -10.05 -4.63
C LYS A 47 -5.12 -9.63 -4.82
N GLY A 48 -4.90 -8.39 -5.21
CA GLY A 48 -3.60 -7.80 -5.51
C GLY A 48 -2.82 -7.28 -4.30
N LEU A 49 -3.45 -7.21 -3.13
CA LEU A 49 -2.89 -6.57 -1.94
C LEU A 49 -1.81 -7.40 -1.22
N GLY A 50 -1.44 -8.58 -1.75
CA GLY A 50 -0.33 -9.38 -1.25
C GLY A 50 -0.62 -10.20 0.03
N ILE A 51 -1.84 -10.11 0.58
CA ILE A 51 -2.29 -10.90 1.73
C ILE A 51 -3.57 -11.66 1.32
N SER A 52 -3.63 -12.95 1.63
CA SER A 52 -4.77 -13.80 1.29
C SER A 52 -5.14 -14.71 2.44
N GLU A 53 -6.43 -15.06 2.50
CA GLU A 53 -6.93 -16.06 3.43
C GLU A 53 -6.22 -17.39 3.21
N ARG A 54 -6.12 -18.19 4.27
CA ARG A 54 -5.35 -19.42 4.31
C ARG A 54 -6.17 -20.56 4.89
N THR A 55 -5.88 -21.78 4.46
CA THR A 55 -6.39 -23.02 5.06
C THR A 55 -5.50 -23.55 6.18
N ASP A 56 -4.22 -23.14 6.19
CA ASP A 56 -3.23 -23.40 7.23
C ASP A 56 -2.09 -22.36 7.13
N PHE A 57 -1.27 -22.27 8.17
CA PHE A 57 -0.11 -21.38 8.16
C PHE A 57 1.11 -21.96 7.44
N GLY A 58 1.18 -23.28 7.23
CA GLY A 58 2.29 -23.94 6.54
C GLY A 58 3.65 -23.47 7.04
N ILE A 59 4.46 -22.93 6.12
CA ILE A 59 5.81 -22.39 6.40
C ILE A 59 5.82 -21.17 7.34
N PHE A 60 4.67 -20.56 7.62
CA PHE A 60 4.52 -19.43 8.54
C PHE A 60 4.19 -19.88 9.97
N THR A 61 3.94 -21.17 10.19
CA THR A 61 3.69 -21.72 11.54
C THR A 61 4.95 -21.54 12.37
N ARG A 62 4.81 -20.97 13.57
CA ARG A 62 5.92 -20.77 14.52
C ARG A 62 5.65 -21.50 15.82
N THR A 63 6.67 -22.08 16.42
CA THR A 63 6.58 -22.61 17.79
C THR A 63 6.43 -21.47 18.81
N GLU A 64 5.84 -21.75 19.96
CA GLU A 64 5.76 -20.78 21.07
C GLU A 64 7.13 -20.22 21.45
N LYS A 65 8.15 -21.09 21.44
CA LYS A 65 9.54 -20.69 21.67
C LYS A 65 10.04 -19.71 20.62
N GLU A 66 9.80 -19.96 19.33
CA GLU A 66 10.21 -19.03 18.27
C GLU A 66 9.52 -17.69 18.39
N ILE A 67 8.23 -17.66 18.78
CA ILE A 67 7.46 -16.43 19.00
C ILE A 67 8.05 -15.64 20.18
N ALA A 68 8.37 -16.33 21.29
CA ALA A 68 8.95 -15.71 22.47
C ALA A 68 10.39 -15.20 22.24
N ASP A 69 11.23 -16.00 21.57
CA ASP A 69 12.64 -15.68 21.36
C ASP A 69 12.84 -14.58 20.30
N ASN A 70 11.94 -14.48 19.31
CA ASN A 70 12.07 -13.53 18.19
C ASN A 70 10.71 -12.91 17.82
N PRO A 71 10.09 -12.06 18.67
CA PRO A 71 8.81 -11.45 18.34
C PRO A 71 8.91 -10.64 17.04
N ILE A 72 8.00 -10.90 16.10
CA ILE A 72 7.90 -10.12 14.86
C ILE A 72 6.69 -9.20 15.03
N THR A 73 6.93 -7.90 14.93
CA THR A 73 5.87 -6.90 14.96
C THR A 73 6.00 -6.00 13.74
N TYR A 74 5.06 -6.18 12.82
CA TYR A 74 4.87 -5.30 11.69
C TYR A 74 4.22 -4.00 12.15
N LYS A 75 4.71 -2.90 11.59
CA LYS A 75 4.17 -1.56 11.78
C LYS A 75 3.43 -1.14 10.51
N PRO A 76 2.47 -0.20 10.61
CA PRO A 76 1.88 0.42 9.43
C PRO A 76 2.98 0.99 8.53
N ARG A 77 2.83 0.84 7.21
CA ARG A 77 3.78 1.43 6.24
C ARG A 77 3.80 2.95 6.41
N HIS A 78 4.91 3.58 6.08
CA HIS A 78 5.03 5.03 6.11
C HIS A 78 4.27 5.63 4.92
N LEU A 79 3.39 6.61 5.19
CA LEU A 79 2.79 7.45 4.17
C LEU A 79 3.71 8.65 3.89
N TYR A 80 4.23 8.76 2.67
CA TYR A 80 5.14 9.83 2.28
C TYR A 80 4.40 11.05 1.74
N LYS A 81 3.51 10.84 0.75
CA LYS A 81 2.68 11.91 0.18
C LYS A 81 1.32 11.38 -0.30
N LEU A 82 0.36 12.29 -0.41
CA LEU A 82 -0.93 12.10 -1.08
C LEU A 82 -1.04 13.10 -2.23
N SER A 83 -1.35 12.62 -3.43
CA SER A 83 -1.57 13.46 -4.61
C SER A 83 -3.01 13.29 -5.10
N ALA A 84 -3.71 14.39 -5.35
CA ALA A 84 -5.08 14.41 -5.87
C ALA A 84 -5.10 14.73 -7.37
N TYR A 85 -5.99 14.05 -8.08
CA TYR A 85 -6.23 14.21 -9.50
C TYR A 85 -7.73 14.25 -9.80
N LYS A 86 -8.10 14.97 -10.86
CA LYS A 86 -9.45 14.93 -11.45
C LYS A 86 -9.44 14.10 -12.72
N ASN A 87 -10.15 12.98 -12.67
CA ASN A 87 -10.31 12.04 -13.77
C ASN A 87 -11.69 12.19 -14.42
N GLU A 88 -11.74 12.11 -15.75
CA GLU A 88 -13.00 12.25 -16.52
C GLU A 88 -13.97 11.09 -16.30
N ILE A 89 -13.47 9.88 -16.04
CA ILE A 89 -14.25 8.65 -15.89
C ILE A 89 -14.56 8.38 -14.41
N TYR A 90 -13.55 8.52 -13.56
CA TYR A 90 -13.59 8.10 -12.16
C TYR A 90 -13.84 9.26 -11.18
N GLY A 91 -13.93 10.50 -11.66
CA GLY A 91 -14.08 11.66 -10.81
C GLY A 91 -12.81 11.94 -10.01
N ASP A 92 -12.91 12.04 -8.69
CA ASP A 92 -11.75 12.34 -7.86
C ASP A 92 -10.92 11.07 -7.60
N ILE A 93 -9.62 11.18 -7.85
CA ILE A 93 -8.64 10.11 -7.59
C ILE A 93 -7.56 10.65 -6.67
N TRP A 94 -7.20 9.85 -5.67
CA TRP A 94 -6.06 10.13 -4.80
C TRP A 94 -5.04 9.02 -4.90
N VAL A 95 -3.76 9.38 -4.87
CA VAL A 95 -2.64 8.44 -4.91
C VAL A 95 -1.83 8.58 -3.64
N ALA A 96 -1.78 7.51 -2.86
CA ALA A 96 -1.04 7.43 -1.61
C ALA A 96 0.28 6.71 -1.80
N TYR A 97 1.39 7.42 -1.61
CA TYR A 97 2.73 6.88 -1.83
C TYR A 97 3.31 6.39 -0.52
N VAL A 98 3.64 5.09 -0.45
CA VAL A 98 3.97 4.42 0.80
C VAL A 98 5.28 3.64 0.74
N SER A 99 5.84 3.32 1.91
CA SER A 99 7.00 2.42 2.02
C SER A 99 6.64 0.97 1.68
N SER A 100 7.63 0.08 1.69
CA SER A 100 7.35 -1.36 1.79
C SER A 100 6.82 -1.70 3.19
N THR A 101 6.27 -2.89 3.35
CA THR A 101 6.01 -3.50 4.66
C THR A 101 7.27 -3.41 5.53
N THR A 102 7.10 -3.03 6.79
CA THR A 102 8.21 -2.71 7.70
C THR A 102 7.95 -3.19 9.12
N THR A 103 9.02 -3.53 9.84
CA THR A 103 9.04 -3.73 11.29
C THR A 103 9.71 -2.55 12.01
N ASP A 104 10.40 -1.67 11.27
CA ASP A 104 11.08 -0.49 11.78
C ASP A 104 10.17 0.75 11.65
N SER A 105 10.38 1.72 12.53
CA SER A 105 9.68 2.99 12.59
C SER A 105 10.43 4.15 11.94
N ASP A 106 11.69 4.02 11.54
CA ASP A 106 12.40 5.13 10.88
C ASP A 106 12.01 5.27 9.40
N PRO A 107 11.23 6.29 9.00
CA PRO A 107 10.81 6.48 7.61
C PRO A 107 11.97 6.77 6.66
N LYS A 108 13.11 7.29 7.15
CA LYS A 108 14.29 7.60 6.34
C LYS A 108 15.12 6.36 6.01
N ALA A 109 14.91 5.26 6.73
CA ALA A 109 15.47 3.96 6.38
C ALA A 109 14.82 3.38 5.11
N TYR A 110 13.62 3.87 4.75
CA TYR A 110 12.81 3.34 3.66
C TYR A 110 12.71 4.30 2.46
N THR A 111 12.31 3.70 1.35
CA THR A 111 12.04 4.37 0.06
C THR A 111 10.56 4.21 -0.25
N ILE A 112 10.00 5.09 -1.08
CA ILE A 112 8.66 4.89 -1.64
C ILE A 112 8.68 3.56 -2.40
N PHE A 113 7.83 2.60 -2.07
CA PHE A 113 7.83 1.26 -2.68
C PHE A 113 6.62 1.03 -3.57
N GLU A 114 5.46 1.40 -3.05
CA GLU A 114 4.16 1.16 -3.65
C GLU A 114 3.32 2.44 -3.52
N ALA A 115 2.35 2.59 -4.41
CA ALA A 115 1.35 3.63 -4.34
C ALA A 115 -0.04 3.02 -4.47
N PHE A 116 -0.97 3.45 -3.62
CA PHE A 116 -2.35 3.03 -3.63
C PHE A 116 -3.22 4.10 -4.28
N MET A 117 -4.03 3.70 -5.26
CA MET A 117 -5.03 4.56 -5.88
C MET A 117 -6.34 4.44 -5.12
N ILE A 118 -6.92 5.57 -4.77
CA ILE A 118 -8.10 5.69 -3.92
C ILE A 118 -9.14 6.50 -4.69
N SER A 119 -10.40 6.08 -4.63
CA SER A 119 -11.53 6.87 -5.10
C SER A 119 -12.76 6.58 -4.24
N GLU A 120 -13.82 7.37 -4.43
CA GLU A 120 -15.10 7.20 -3.76
C GLU A 120 -16.05 6.40 -4.66
N ILE A 121 -16.49 5.24 -4.16
CA ILE A 121 -17.41 4.33 -4.83
C ILE A 121 -18.60 4.15 -3.90
N GLU A 122 -19.81 4.50 -4.37
CA GLU A 122 -21.03 4.43 -3.56
C GLU A 122 -20.89 5.17 -2.21
N ASP A 123 -20.36 6.39 -2.25
CA ASP A 123 -20.11 7.27 -1.09
C ASP A 123 -19.09 6.73 -0.05
N GLU A 124 -18.34 5.67 -0.39
CA GLU A 124 -17.28 5.10 0.43
C GLU A 124 -15.91 5.14 -0.27
N LEU A 125 -14.86 5.51 0.48
CA LEU A 125 -13.49 5.44 -0.03
C LEU A 125 -13.04 3.98 -0.17
N ARG A 126 -12.47 3.66 -1.34
CA ARG A 126 -11.94 2.33 -1.66
C ARG A 126 -10.57 2.43 -2.31
N ILE A 127 -9.76 1.40 -2.10
CA ILE A 127 -8.58 1.16 -2.93
C ILE A 127 -9.04 0.62 -4.28
N ILE A 128 -8.75 1.36 -5.35
CA ILE A 128 -9.17 1.05 -6.72
C ILE A 128 -8.00 0.58 -7.60
N GLY A 129 -6.79 0.53 -7.05
CA GLY A 129 -5.65 -0.11 -7.69
C GLY A 129 -4.34 0.18 -6.96
N THR A 130 -3.27 -0.47 -7.42
CA THR A 130 -1.93 -0.23 -6.85
C THR A 130 -0.89 -0.01 -7.96
N MET A 131 0.22 0.62 -7.60
CA MET A 131 1.36 0.84 -8.48
C MET A 131 2.62 0.51 -7.71
N ILE A 132 3.51 -0.26 -8.32
CA ILE A 132 4.81 -0.62 -7.74
C ILE A 132 5.94 -0.03 -8.57
N LYS A 133 7.10 0.20 -7.93
CA LYS A 133 8.30 0.62 -8.66
C LYS A 133 8.68 -0.44 -9.70
N TYR A 134 8.71 -0.03 -10.96
CA TYR A 134 9.24 -0.83 -12.05
C TYR A 134 10.76 -0.71 -12.08
N LYS A 135 11.44 -1.85 -12.06
CA LYS A 135 12.90 -1.91 -12.15
C LYS A 135 13.32 -2.59 -13.44
N ASN A 136 14.31 -2.00 -14.10
CA ASN A 136 15.03 -2.66 -15.18
C ASN A 136 15.63 -3.97 -14.65
N ARG A 137 15.34 -5.10 -15.30
CA ARG A 137 15.78 -6.42 -14.82
C ARG A 137 17.31 -6.58 -14.83
N SER A 138 18.02 -5.91 -15.73
CA SER A 138 19.46 -6.04 -15.88
C SER A 138 20.23 -5.07 -14.98
N THR A 139 19.74 -3.84 -14.83
CA THR A 139 20.45 -2.79 -14.07
C THR A 139 19.90 -2.56 -12.67
N MET A 140 18.75 -3.14 -12.35
CA MET A 140 17.99 -2.93 -11.11
C MET A 140 17.60 -1.47 -10.82
N LYS A 141 17.83 -0.56 -11.77
CA LYS A 141 17.43 0.85 -11.69
C LYS A 141 15.91 0.96 -11.80
N VAL A 142 15.34 1.88 -11.02
CA VAL A 142 13.93 2.21 -11.11
C VAL A 142 13.69 3.03 -12.39
N GLU A 143 12.81 2.56 -13.26
CA GLU A 143 12.47 3.23 -14.53
C GLU A 143 11.12 3.97 -14.46
N GLY A 144 10.39 3.82 -13.36
CA GLY A 144 9.12 4.49 -13.12
C GLY A 144 8.15 3.62 -12.33
N TRP A 145 6.87 3.93 -12.48
CA TRP A 145 5.78 3.16 -11.91
C TRP A 145 5.26 2.12 -12.90
N LYS A 146 4.85 0.97 -12.36
CA LYS A 146 4.05 -0.02 -13.08
C LYS A 146 2.81 -0.33 -12.25
N ALA A 147 1.64 -0.14 -12.84
CA ALA A 147 0.40 -0.55 -12.24
C ALA A 147 0.41 -2.06 -11.94
N SER A 148 0.02 -2.39 -10.72
CA SER A 148 -0.18 -3.75 -10.24
C SER A 148 -1.64 -3.87 -9.83
N VAL A 149 -2.34 -4.70 -10.61
CA VAL A 149 -3.77 -5.04 -10.47
C VAL A 149 -4.74 -3.97 -10.98
N TYR A 150 -5.58 -4.42 -11.91
CA TYR A 150 -6.44 -3.67 -12.82
C TYR A 150 -7.87 -4.20 -12.70
N ASN A 151 -8.81 -3.37 -12.26
CA ASN A 151 -10.23 -3.45 -12.62
C ASN A 151 -10.93 -2.14 -12.22
N PRO A 152 -11.47 -1.32 -13.13
CA PRO A 152 -11.57 -1.51 -14.58
C PRO A 152 -10.24 -1.25 -15.32
N SER A 153 -10.16 -1.78 -16.54
CA SER A 153 -8.94 -2.01 -17.33
C SER A 153 -8.23 -0.77 -17.90
N ASP A 154 -8.67 0.45 -17.59
CA ASP A 154 -8.24 1.66 -18.27
C ASP A 154 -7.52 2.69 -17.38
N LEU A 155 -7.53 2.56 -16.06
CA LEU A 155 -6.78 3.45 -15.16
C LEU A 155 -5.29 3.04 -15.08
N ASP A 156 -4.41 3.87 -15.64
CA ASP A 156 -2.94 3.76 -15.54
C ASP A 156 -2.40 5.08 -14.96
N ILE A 157 -1.14 5.09 -14.50
CA ILE A 157 -0.48 6.31 -13.98
C ILE A 157 -0.52 7.47 -14.99
N LYS A 158 -0.54 7.15 -16.29
CA LYS A 158 -0.64 8.12 -17.39
C LYS A 158 -2.05 8.67 -17.59
N LYS A 159 -3.03 8.10 -16.90
CA LYS A 159 -4.46 8.37 -17.04
C LYS A 159 -5.09 8.72 -15.68
N LEU A 160 -4.32 9.22 -14.73
CA LEU A 160 -4.85 9.71 -13.45
C LEU A 160 -5.73 10.96 -13.64
N GLY A 161 -5.52 11.71 -14.72
CA GLY A 161 -6.26 12.92 -15.06
C GLY A 161 -5.48 14.19 -14.76
N GLU A 162 -6.20 15.29 -14.54
CA GLU A 162 -5.62 16.60 -14.22
C GLU A 162 -5.10 16.59 -12.77
N PHE A 163 -3.86 17.04 -12.56
CA PHE A 163 -3.30 17.21 -11.22
C PHE A 163 -3.97 18.38 -10.49
N ILE A 164 -4.37 18.16 -9.23
CA ILE A 164 -5.04 19.16 -8.39
C ILE A 164 -4.11 19.68 -7.30
N GLU A 165 -3.67 18.79 -6.40
CA GLU A 165 -2.82 19.18 -5.26
C GLU A 165 -2.02 17.98 -4.73
N THR A 166 -0.97 18.26 -3.95
CA THR A 166 -0.21 17.24 -3.23
C THR A 166 0.07 17.67 -1.80
N GLU A 167 -0.27 16.83 -0.84
CA GLU A 167 0.17 16.93 0.55
C GLU A 167 1.35 16.00 0.81
N ARG A 168 2.35 16.51 1.53
CA ARG A 168 3.58 15.78 1.84
C ARG A 168 3.73 15.65 3.36
N TYR A 169 4.00 14.45 3.84
CA TYR A 169 4.01 14.13 5.27
C TYR A 169 5.39 13.71 5.76
N LEU A 170 6.04 12.81 5.03
CA LEU A 170 7.35 12.27 5.39
C LEU A 170 8.26 12.31 4.16
N GLU A 171 9.47 12.80 4.34
CA GLU A 171 10.49 12.74 3.28
C GLU A 171 11.13 11.34 3.26
N PRO A 172 11.14 10.64 2.11
CA PRO A 172 11.77 9.33 1.99
C PRO A 172 13.29 9.43 1.99
N GLY A 173 13.97 8.31 2.32
CA GLY A 173 15.40 8.21 2.06
C GLY A 173 15.70 8.25 0.55
N ASN A 174 16.82 8.87 0.17
CA ASN A 174 17.25 8.96 -1.24
C ASN A 174 18.21 7.83 -1.65
N ARG A 175 17.90 6.58 -1.25
CA ARG A 175 18.79 5.43 -1.52
C ARG A 175 18.64 4.87 -2.93
N ASP A 176 17.53 5.13 -3.59
CA ASP A 176 17.19 4.57 -4.91
C ASP A 176 17.21 5.59 -6.05
N GLY A 177 17.54 6.86 -5.77
CA GLY A 177 17.56 7.94 -6.76
C GLY A 177 16.20 8.20 -7.43
N PHE A 178 15.11 7.66 -6.88
CA PHE A 178 13.77 7.75 -7.44
C PHE A 178 12.79 8.30 -6.42
N SER A 179 12.86 7.84 -5.17
CA SER A 179 11.86 8.15 -4.16
C SER A 179 11.84 9.62 -3.77
N LEU A 180 13.01 10.26 -3.63
CA LEU A 180 13.07 11.69 -3.34
C LEU A 180 12.56 12.51 -4.52
N ASP A 181 12.94 12.15 -5.75
CA ASP A 181 12.47 12.83 -6.96
C ASP A 181 10.95 12.70 -7.10
N GLU A 182 10.41 11.50 -6.93
CA GLU A 182 8.98 11.24 -6.93
C GLU A 182 8.24 12.02 -5.84
N TYR A 183 8.81 12.08 -4.62
CA TYR A 183 8.27 12.87 -3.53
C TYR A 183 8.19 14.37 -3.88
N LEU A 184 9.19 14.89 -4.58
CA LEU A 184 9.29 16.32 -4.95
C LEU A 184 8.54 16.69 -6.23
N LYS A 185 8.06 15.73 -7.02
CA LYS A 185 7.16 15.96 -8.17
C LYS A 185 5.83 16.58 -7.73
N ASP A 186 5.15 17.21 -8.69
CA ASP A 186 3.82 17.82 -8.56
C ASP A 186 3.83 19.02 -7.59
N LYS A 187 4.26 20.16 -8.11
CA LYS A 187 4.36 21.46 -7.43
C LYS A 187 3.53 22.50 -8.17
#